data_AF-A0A0F9EL52-F1
#
_entry.id   AF-A0A0F9EL52-F1
#
_cell.length_a   1.000
_cell.length_b   1.000
_cell.length_c   1.000
_cell.angle_alpha   90.00
_cell.angle_beta   90.00
_cell.angle_gamma   90.00
#
_symmetry.space_group_name_H-M   'P 1'
#
loop_
_entity.id
_entity.type
_entity.pdbx_description
1 polymer ?
#
loop_
_entity_poly.entity_id
_entity_poly.type
_entity_poly.pdbx_seq_one_letter_code
_entity_poly.pdbx_strand_id
1 'polypeptide(L)'
;AGDYKKGEDLDFEIVNRVINEAKDIGIFFFVISGGEPNTWPYLIEMLETHSDAMFQIYTNGTLIDDKTADEFARLGNAIPCISVEGFEKETDDRRGEGTFRKISDAMDRLRERGVIFGFSATATRENNEFIVSDEFLDYYNDKGVFIGWYFNYIPIEKNLTLI
;
A
#
# COMPACT_ATOMS: atom_id res chain seq x y z
N ALA A 1 2.76 2.18 -15.26
CA ALA A 1 1.50 1.72 -14.60
C ALA A 1 0.32 2.37 -15.31
N GLY A 2 -0.23 1.73 -16.35
CA GLY A 2 -1.24 2.35 -17.20
C GLY A 2 -1.84 1.45 -18.28
N ASP A 3 -1.24 0.29 -18.57
CA ASP A 3 -1.67 -0.61 -19.65
C ASP A 3 -2.55 -1.79 -19.20
N TYR A 4 -3.08 -1.78 -17.97
CA TYR A 4 -4.02 -2.82 -17.54
C TYR A 4 -5.41 -2.55 -18.14
N LYS A 5 -5.91 -3.49 -18.95
CA LYS A 5 -7.26 -3.40 -19.51
C LYS A 5 -8.28 -3.58 -18.39
N LYS A 6 -9.21 -2.63 -18.30
CA LYS A 6 -10.36 -2.70 -17.39
C LYS A 6 -11.17 -3.98 -17.71
N GLY A 7 -11.27 -4.90 -16.74
CA GLY A 7 -11.99 -6.18 -16.90
C GLY A 7 -11.13 -7.45 -16.91
N GLU A 8 -9.83 -7.36 -16.60
CA GLU A 8 -8.94 -8.52 -16.43
C GLU A 8 -8.60 -8.83 -14.95
N ASP A 9 -9.32 -8.22 -14.00
CA ASP A 9 -9.13 -8.50 -12.57
C ASP A 9 -9.54 -9.93 -12.23
N LEU A 10 -8.85 -10.55 -11.28
CA LEU A 10 -9.17 -11.91 -10.85
C LEU A 10 -10.52 -11.95 -10.12
N ASP A 11 -11.33 -12.95 -10.47
CA ASP A 11 -12.54 -13.27 -9.72
C ASP A 11 -12.21 -13.68 -8.29
N PHE A 12 -13.11 -13.35 -7.36
CA PHE A 12 -13.00 -13.73 -5.96
C PHE A 12 -12.70 -15.23 -5.77
N GLU A 13 -13.40 -16.10 -6.50
CA GLU A 13 -13.23 -17.56 -6.41
C GLU A 13 -11.80 -18.02 -6.73
N ILE A 14 -11.12 -17.35 -7.67
CA ILE A 14 -9.75 -17.68 -8.03
C ILE A 14 -8.82 -17.29 -6.88
N VAL A 15 -8.97 -16.08 -6.34
CA VAL A 15 -8.15 -15.59 -5.23
C VAL A 15 -8.36 -16.43 -3.97
N ASN A 16 -9.62 -16.72 -3.62
CA ASN A 16 -9.98 -17.56 -2.48
C ASN A 16 -9.38 -18.97 -2.60
N ARG A 17 -9.45 -19.60 -3.79
CA ARG A 17 -8.81 -20.90 -4.02
C ARG A 17 -7.29 -20.84 -3.82
N VAL A 18 -6.61 -19.85 -4.41
CA VAL A 18 -5.15 -19.70 -4.31
C VAL A 18 -4.70 -19.48 -2.86
N ILE A 19 -5.43 -18.68 -2.08
CA ILE A 19 -5.11 -18.47 -0.67
C ILE A 19 -5.29 -19.77 0.12
N ASN A 20 -6.37 -20.52 -0.11
CA ASN A 20 -6.55 -21.81 0.57
C ASN A 20 -5.47 -22.83 0.20
N GLU A 21 -5.12 -22.96 -1.08
CA GLU A 21 -4.01 -23.81 -1.54
C GLU A 21 -2.66 -23.40 -0.91
N ALA A 22 -2.43 -22.10 -0.73
CA ALA A 22 -1.24 -21.58 -0.05
C ALA A 22 -1.25 -21.92 1.45
N LYS A 23 -2.41 -21.84 2.12
CA LYS A 23 -2.56 -22.25 3.52
C LYS A 23 -2.35 -23.74 3.72
N ASP A 24 -2.79 -24.58 2.78
CA ASP A 24 -2.56 -26.03 2.80
C ASP A 24 -1.07 -26.40 2.80
N ILE A 25 -0.21 -25.53 2.24
CA ILE A 25 1.25 -25.69 2.26
C ILE A 25 1.96 -24.82 3.33
N GLY A 26 1.19 -24.21 4.25
CA GLY A 26 1.73 -23.51 5.43
C GLY A 26 1.98 -22.01 5.27
N ILE A 27 1.43 -21.35 4.24
CA ILE A 27 1.58 -19.92 4.00
C ILE A 27 0.38 -19.16 4.58
N PHE A 28 0.63 -18.27 5.54
CA PHE A 28 -0.40 -17.47 6.22
C PHE A 28 -0.11 -15.95 6.19
N PHE A 29 0.92 -15.54 5.46
CA PHE A 29 1.25 -14.13 5.23
C PHE A 29 1.26 -13.86 3.74
N PHE A 30 0.44 -12.91 3.30
CA PHE A 30 0.25 -12.58 1.90
C PHE A 30 0.58 -11.12 1.66
N VAL A 31 1.29 -10.86 0.57
CA VAL A 31 1.56 -9.50 0.11
C VAL A 31 0.69 -9.23 -1.11
N ILE A 32 -0.16 -8.22 -1.00
CA ILE A 32 -1.05 -7.76 -2.06
C ILE A 32 -0.46 -6.48 -2.65
N SER A 33 -0.22 -6.50 -3.95
CA SER A 33 0.22 -5.36 -4.75
C SER A 33 -0.52 -5.37 -6.10
N GLY A 34 -0.21 -4.42 -6.99
CA GLY A 34 -0.82 -4.34 -8.32
C GLY A 34 -1.12 -2.90 -8.70
N GLY A 35 -2.26 -2.66 -9.34
CA GLY A 35 -2.84 -1.31 -9.49
C GLY A 35 -3.14 -0.68 -8.13
N GLU A 36 -4.40 -0.40 -7.83
CA GLU A 36 -4.80 0.01 -6.48
C GLU A 36 -5.68 -1.09 -5.85
N PRO A 37 -5.20 -1.85 -4.84
CA PRO A 37 -5.96 -2.95 -4.25
C PRO A 37 -7.35 -2.54 -3.74
N ASN A 38 -7.52 -1.33 -3.22
CA ASN A 38 -8.83 -0.83 -2.76
C ASN A 38 -9.86 -0.62 -3.90
N THR A 39 -9.44 -0.74 -5.17
CA THR A 39 -10.38 -0.75 -6.30
C THR A 39 -10.93 -2.14 -6.60
N TRP A 40 -10.33 -3.20 -6.07
CA TRP A 40 -10.84 -4.55 -6.24
C TRP A 40 -12.03 -4.76 -5.30
N PRO A 41 -13.24 -5.02 -5.83
CA PRO A 41 -14.48 -4.95 -5.05
C PRO A 41 -14.56 -6.00 -3.93
N TYR A 42 -13.76 -7.07 -4.01
CA TYR A 42 -13.78 -8.18 -3.08
C TYR A 42 -12.66 -8.10 -2.01
N LEU A 43 -11.89 -7.00 -1.94
CA LEU A 43 -10.77 -6.92 -0.99
C LEU A 43 -11.22 -7.16 0.46
N ILE A 44 -12.24 -6.43 0.92
CA ILE A 44 -12.75 -6.56 2.31
C ILE A 44 -13.34 -7.95 2.56
N GLU A 45 -14.10 -8.50 1.60
CA GLU A 45 -14.68 -9.85 1.69
C GLU A 45 -13.59 -10.93 1.76
N MET A 46 -12.49 -10.77 1.01
CA MET A 46 -11.34 -11.67 1.02
C MET A 46 -10.61 -11.63 2.37
N LEU A 47 -10.35 -10.42 2.89
CA LEU A 47 -9.72 -10.25 4.20
C LEU A 47 -10.56 -10.89 5.32
N GLU A 48 -11.88 -10.73 5.26
CA GLU A 48 -12.82 -11.33 6.21
C GLU A 48 -12.86 -12.87 6.12
N THR A 49 -12.92 -13.39 4.89
CA THR A 49 -12.93 -14.83 4.61
C THR A 49 -11.67 -15.53 5.13
N HIS A 50 -10.53 -14.83 5.10
CA HIS A 50 -9.23 -15.36 5.50
C HIS A 50 -8.71 -14.68 6.79
N SER A 51 -9.59 -14.54 7.79
CA SER A 51 -9.25 -13.97 9.11
C SER A 51 -8.15 -14.72 9.89
N ASP A 52 -7.76 -15.92 9.44
CA ASP A 52 -6.66 -16.72 9.96
C ASP A 52 -5.28 -16.38 9.35
N ALA A 53 -5.23 -15.45 8.38
CA ALA A 53 -4.03 -15.02 7.69
C ALA A 53 -3.82 -13.50 7.81
N MET A 54 -2.56 -13.06 7.66
CA MET A 54 -2.17 -11.65 7.66
C MET A 54 -1.87 -11.15 6.24
N PHE A 55 -2.32 -9.94 5.94
CA PHE A 55 -2.20 -9.34 4.62
C PHE A 55 -1.46 -8.01 4.67
N GLN A 56 -0.31 -7.91 4.00
CA GLN A 56 0.34 -6.63 3.76
C GLN A 56 -0.09 -6.08 2.39
N ILE A 57 -0.59 -4.85 2.36
CA ILE A 57 -1.22 -4.28 1.17
C ILE A 57 -0.44 -3.04 0.73
N TYR A 58 0.26 -3.12 -0.40
CA TYR A 58 0.83 -1.91 -1.01
C TYR A 58 -0.26 -1.11 -1.71
N THR A 59 -0.44 0.14 -1.31
CA THR A 59 -1.53 1.02 -1.76
C THR A 59 -0.99 2.42 -2.03
N ASN A 60 -1.64 3.15 -2.93
CA ASN A 60 -1.43 4.60 -3.09
C ASN A 60 -2.07 5.41 -1.95
N GLY A 61 -2.89 4.78 -1.09
CA GLY A 61 -3.52 5.38 0.09
C GLY A 61 -4.69 6.32 -0.18
N THR A 62 -4.93 6.72 -1.43
CA THR A 62 -5.93 7.76 -1.77
C THR A 62 -7.39 7.32 -1.64
N LEU A 63 -7.64 6.01 -1.53
CA LEU A 63 -8.97 5.43 -1.35
C LEU A 63 -9.24 4.99 0.10
N ILE A 64 -8.32 5.27 1.03
CA ILE A 64 -8.53 4.96 2.45
C ILE A 64 -9.32 6.12 3.08
N ASP A 65 -10.64 6.01 3.02
CA ASP A 65 -11.58 6.88 3.73
C ASP A 65 -11.94 6.33 5.12
N ASP A 66 -12.87 6.98 5.83
CA ASP A 66 -13.33 6.51 7.14
C ASP A 66 -13.87 5.09 7.10
N LYS A 67 -14.65 4.76 6.08
CA LYS A 67 -15.26 3.44 5.93
C LYS A 67 -14.20 2.36 5.74
N THR A 68 -13.24 2.61 4.87
CA THR A 68 -12.15 1.66 4.60
C THR A 68 -11.27 1.47 5.84
N ALA A 69 -10.96 2.56 6.55
CA ALA A 69 -10.20 2.51 7.79
C ALA A 69 -10.96 1.77 8.92
N ASP A 70 -12.28 1.95 9.01
CA ASP A 70 -13.15 1.21 9.96
C ASP A 70 -13.11 -0.31 9.67
N GLU A 71 -13.19 -0.72 8.40
CA GLU A 71 -13.11 -2.13 8.02
C GLU A 71 -11.74 -2.73 8.34
N PHE A 72 -10.64 -2.03 8.06
CA PHE A 72 -9.30 -2.52 8.43
C PHE A 72 -9.13 -2.66 9.95
N ALA A 73 -9.68 -1.71 10.73
CA ALA A 73 -9.67 -1.79 12.19
C ALA A 73 -10.51 -2.96 12.71
N ARG A 74 -11.68 -3.19 12.12
CA ARG A 74 -12.58 -4.30 12.47
C ARG A 74 -11.96 -5.66 12.20
N LEU A 75 -11.30 -5.81 11.04
CA LEU A 75 -10.74 -7.08 10.58
C LEU A 75 -9.42 -7.41 11.27
N GLY A 76 -8.58 -6.40 11.54
CA GLY A 76 -7.34 -6.55 12.31
C GLY A 76 -6.25 -7.39 11.64
N ASN A 77 -6.46 -7.86 10.41
CA ASN A 77 -5.54 -8.73 9.68
C ASN A 77 -4.92 -8.09 8.42
N ALA A 78 -5.08 -6.77 8.26
CA ALA A 78 -4.52 -6.01 7.14
C ALA A 78 -3.51 -4.95 7.63
N ILE A 79 -2.36 -4.89 6.95
CA ILE A 79 -1.29 -3.91 7.17
C ILE A 79 -1.13 -3.10 5.86
N PRO A 80 -1.87 -1.98 5.69
CA PRO A 80 -1.67 -1.12 4.53
C PRO A 80 -0.29 -0.45 4.59
N CYS A 81 0.47 -0.55 3.51
CA CYS A 81 1.74 0.13 3.29
C CYS A 81 1.52 1.22 2.23
N ILE A 82 1.45 2.47 2.67
CA ILE A 82 1.09 3.61 1.84
C ILE A 82 2.32 4.09 1.07
N SER A 83 2.16 4.26 -0.23
CA SER A 83 3.24 4.72 -1.09
C SER A 83 3.56 6.20 -0.89
N VAL A 84 4.82 6.51 -0.58
CA VAL A 84 5.33 7.87 -0.36
C VAL A 84 6.58 8.10 -1.20
N GLU A 85 6.85 9.33 -1.62
CA GLU A 85 8.09 9.67 -2.35
C GLU A 85 8.96 10.68 -1.59
N GLY A 86 8.45 11.19 -0.48
CA GLY A 86 9.01 12.31 0.27
C GLY A 86 7.92 13.07 1.00
N PHE A 87 8.15 14.36 1.26
CA PHE A 87 7.11 15.25 1.76
C PHE A 87 6.16 15.67 0.63
N GLU A 88 5.43 16.77 0.82
CA GLU A 88 4.41 17.24 -0.11
C GLU A 88 4.96 17.44 -1.52
N LYS A 89 6.08 18.14 -1.65
CA LYS A 89 6.68 18.45 -2.96
C LYS A 89 7.02 17.17 -3.73
N GLU A 90 7.80 16.26 -3.14
CA GLU A 90 8.29 15.06 -3.83
C GLU A 90 7.15 14.09 -4.17
N THR A 91 6.20 13.96 -3.25
CA THR A 91 5.04 13.09 -3.44
C THR A 91 4.12 13.64 -4.52
N ASP A 92 3.79 14.92 -4.49
CA ASP A 92 2.87 15.53 -5.45
C ASP A 92 3.50 15.64 -6.85
N ASP A 93 4.80 15.94 -6.95
CA ASP A 93 5.52 16.00 -8.24
C ASP A 93 5.44 14.66 -9.00
N ARG A 94 5.52 13.53 -8.29
CA ARG A 94 5.55 12.19 -8.90
C ARG A 94 4.19 11.51 -8.96
N ARG A 95 3.27 11.81 -8.03
CA ARG A 95 2.00 11.09 -7.86
C ARG A 95 0.76 11.95 -8.14
N GLY A 96 0.94 13.25 -8.32
CA GLY A 96 -0.10 14.22 -8.66
C GLY A 96 -0.44 15.15 -7.50
N GLU A 97 -0.82 16.38 -7.83
CA GLU A 97 -1.14 17.44 -6.88
C GLU A 97 -2.20 17.02 -5.84
N GLY A 98 -1.93 17.31 -4.57
CA GLY A 98 -2.78 17.00 -3.43
C GLY A 98 -2.73 15.53 -2.97
N THR A 99 -1.83 14.71 -3.53
CA THR A 99 -1.69 13.31 -3.11
C THR A 99 -1.15 13.23 -1.70
N PHE A 100 -0.14 14.03 -1.36
CA PHE A 100 0.46 14.03 -0.02
C PHE A 100 -0.56 14.30 1.08
N ARG A 101 -1.48 15.25 0.83
CA ARG A 101 -2.57 15.55 1.76
C ARG A 101 -3.48 14.34 1.96
N LYS A 102 -3.94 13.72 0.87
CA LYS A 102 -4.82 12.54 0.93
C LYS A 102 -4.20 11.38 1.70
N ILE A 103 -2.92 11.10 1.45
CA ILE A 103 -2.23 10.01 2.15
C ILE A 103 -1.93 10.35 3.60
N SER A 104 -1.69 11.63 3.92
CA SER A 104 -1.57 12.08 5.31
C SER A 104 -2.88 11.91 6.08
N ASP A 105 -4.01 12.28 5.46
CA ASP A 105 -5.34 12.06 6.02
C ASP A 105 -5.63 10.56 6.21
N ALA A 106 -5.23 9.71 5.26
CA ALA A 106 -5.35 8.26 5.37
C ALA A 106 -4.54 7.71 6.55
N MET A 107 -3.29 8.14 6.73
CA MET A 107 -2.45 7.75 7.87
C MET A 107 -3.08 8.18 9.21
N ASP A 108 -3.62 9.40 9.28
CA ASP A 108 -4.30 9.89 10.48
C ASP A 108 -5.54 9.04 10.81
N ARG A 109 -6.37 8.70 9.81
CA ARG A 109 -7.53 7.82 9.98
C ARG A 109 -7.16 6.44 10.50
N LEU A 110 -6.09 5.84 9.96
CA LEU A 110 -5.60 4.51 10.36
C LEU A 110 -5.05 4.54 11.79
N ARG A 111 -4.26 5.56 12.12
CA ARG A 111 -3.69 5.78 13.45
C ARG A 111 -4.78 5.94 14.51
N GLU A 112 -5.77 6.79 14.26
CA GLU A 112 -6.88 7.06 15.18
C GLU A 112 -7.65 5.78 15.54
N ARG A 113 -7.70 4.81 14.63
CA ARG A 113 -8.38 3.53 14.80
C ARG A 113 -7.47 2.40 15.30
N GLY A 114 -6.19 2.68 15.53
CA GLY A 114 -5.21 1.68 15.97
C GLY A 114 -4.87 0.63 14.93
N VAL A 115 -5.09 0.91 13.63
CA VAL A 115 -4.67 0.02 12.55
C VAL A 115 -3.15 0.08 12.45
N ILE A 116 -2.49 -1.08 12.34
CA ILE A 116 -1.04 -1.13 12.06
C ILE A 116 -0.86 -0.84 10.57
N PHE A 117 -0.09 0.18 10.23
CA PHE A 117 0.21 0.53 8.85
C PHE A 117 1.68 0.91 8.68
N GLY A 118 2.10 0.94 7.43
CA GLY A 118 3.46 1.30 7.04
C GLY A 118 3.50 2.31 5.91
N PHE A 119 4.71 2.67 5.50
CA PHE A 119 4.95 3.31 4.22
C PHE A 119 5.77 2.40 3.29
N SER A 120 5.71 2.69 2.00
CA SER A 120 6.68 2.18 1.02
C SER A 120 7.23 3.33 0.18
N ALA A 121 8.55 3.45 0.11
CA ALA A 121 9.27 4.45 -0.66
C ALA A 121 10.13 3.78 -1.73
N THR A 122 10.14 4.33 -2.95
CA THR A 122 11.10 3.91 -3.97
C THR A 122 12.34 4.79 -3.87
N ALA A 123 13.48 4.19 -3.55
CA ALA A 123 14.76 4.86 -3.57
C ALA A 123 15.18 5.15 -5.01
N THR A 124 15.43 6.42 -5.29
CA THR A 124 15.98 6.93 -6.55
C THR A 124 17.24 7.75 -6.25
N ARG A 125 18.01 8.06 -7.29
CA ARG A 125 19.16 8.96 -7.17
C ARG A 125 18.77 10.34 -6.60
N GLU A 126 17.52 10.76 -6.77
CA GLU A 126 17.06 12.09 -6.41
C GLU A 126 16.58 12.17 -4.95
N ASN A 127 16.11 11.06 -4.37
CA ASN A 127 15.52 11.07 -3.03
C ASN A 127 16.25 10.19 -1.99
N ASN A 128 17.21 9.35 -2.40
CA ASN A 128 17.77 8.30 -1.52
C ASN A 128 18.38 8.84 -0.21
N GLU A 129 19.10 9.96 -0.25
CA GLU A 129 19.67 10.56 0.98
C GLU A 129 18.58 11.18 1.87
N PHE A 130 17.52 11.70 1.25
CA PHE A 130 16.45 12.40 1.92
C PHE A 130 15.48 11.44 2.63
N ILE A 131 15.05 10.36 1.95
CA ILE A 131 14.08 9.39 2.51
C ILE A 131 14.64 8.53 3.65
N VAL A 132 15.95 8.64 3.92
CA VAL A 132 16.63 7.99 5.06
C VAL A 132 17.10 9.00 6.11
N SER A 133 16.76 10.27 5.96
CA SER A 133 17.09 11.32 6.94
C SER A 133 16.29 11.16 8.22
N ASP A 134 16.84 11.64 9.34
CA ASP A 134 16.16 11.66 10.64
C ASP A 134 14.83 12.43 10.53
N GLU A 135 14.80 13.56 9.82
CA GLU A 135 13.59 14.37 9.62
C GLU A 135 12.46 13.59 8.94
N PHE A 136 12.78 12.82 7.89
CA PHE A 136 11.81 11.99 7.20
C PHE A 136 11.29 10.88 8.11
N LEU A 137 12.19 10.17 8.80
CA LEU A 137 11.85 9.06 9.67
C LEU A 137 11.02 9.52 10.87
N ASP A 138 11.40 10.62 11.50
CA ASP A 138 10.69 11.21 12.63
C ASP A 138 9.27 11.64 12.24
N TYR A 139 9.09 12.26 11.07
CA TYR A 139 7.77 12.63 10.56
C TYR A 139 6.84 11.42 10.42
N TYR A 140 7.29 10.35 9.78
CA TYR A 140 6.46 9.15 9.58
C TYR A 140 6.24 8.37 10.88
N ASN A 141 7.23 8.33 11.76
CA ASN A 141 7.06 7.79 13.10
C ASN A 141 5.99 8.56 13.89
N ASP A 142 6.03 9.90 13.86
CA ASP A 142 5.03 10.76 14.50
C ASP A 142 3.64 10.62 13.88
N LYS A 143 3.55 10.27 12.59
CA LYS A 143 2.30 9.89 11.92
C LYS A 143 1.78 8.52 12.36
N GLY A 144 2.54 7.72 13.09
CA GLY A 144 2.12 6.41 13.59
C GLY A 144 2.49 5.24 12.67
N VAL A 145 3.39 5.45 11.71
CA VAL A 145 3.93 4.38 10.85
C VAL A 145 4.67 3.35 11.72
N PHE A 146 4.33 2.08 11.55
CA PHE A 146 4.97 0.96 12.24
C PHE A 146 6.13 0.33 11.44
N ILE A 147 6.03 0.32 10.11
CA ILE A 147 7.01 -0.30 9.21
C ILE A 147 7.28 0.57 7.99
N GLY A 148 8.56 0.70 7.62
CA GLY A 148 9.00 1.40 6.40
C GLY A 148 9.65 0.43 5.42
N TRP A 149 9.12 0.36 4.20
CA TRP A 149 9.71 -0.41 3.10
C TRP A 149 10.45 0.51 2.13
N TYR A 150 11.71 0.19 1.86
CA TYR A 150 12.52 0.88 0.85
C TYR A 150 12.75 -0.06 -0.34
N PHE A 151 12.30 0.36 -1.51
CA PHE A 151 12.46 -0.38 -2.75
C PHE A 151 13.54 0.25 -3.61
N ASN A 152 14.48 -0.57 -4.08
CA ASN A 152 15.38 -0.15 -5.14
C ASN A 152 14.58 0.02 -6.43
N TYR A 153 14.77 1.14 -7.12
CA TYR A 153 14.23 1.31 -8.45
C TYR A 153 14.82 0.25 -9.40
N ILE A 154 13.96 -0.61 -9.96
CA ILE A 154 14.33 -1.60 -10.98
C ILE A 154 13.69 -1.16 -12.29
N PRO A 155 14.47 -0.70 -13.29
CA PRO A 155 13.92 -0.33 -14.59
C PRO A 155 13.44 -1.57 -15.35
N ILE A 156 12.12 -1.81 -15.35
CA ILE A 156 11.48 -2.92 -16.06
C ILE A 156 10.43 -2.41 -17.05
N GLU A 157 10.85 -1.74 -18.12
CA GLU A 157 9.99 -1.50 -19.29
C GLU A 157 10.80 -1.31 -20.58
N LYS A 158 10.26 -1.77 -21.72
CA LYS A 158 10.93 -1.85 -23.03
C LYS A 158 11.11 -0.50 -23.75
N ASN A 159 10.53 0.59 -23.25
CA ASN A 159 10.61 1.93 -23.84
C ASN A 159 10.94 3.00 -22.76
N LEU A 160 12.04 2.80 -22.05
CA LEU A 160 12.68 3.89 -21.29
C LEU A 160 13.33 4.85 -22.29
N THR A 161 12.60 5.87 -22.74
CA THR A 161 13.24 7.05 -23.31
C THR A 161 13.76 7.85 -22.12
N LEU A 162 15.06 7.70 -21.82
CA LEU A 162 15.79 8.66 -21.02
C LEU A 162 16.00 9.91 -21.88
N ILE A 163 15.06 10.84 -21.83
CA ILE A 163 15.27 12.24 -22.24
C ILE A 163 14.50 13.13 -21.27
#